data_AF-A0A516GEF9-F1
#
_entry.id   AF-A0A516GEF9-F1
#
_cell.length_a   1.000
_cell.length_b   1.000
_cell.length_c   1.000
_cell.angle_alpha   90.00
_cell.angle_beta   90.00
_cell.angle_gamma   90.00
#
_symmetry.space_group_name_H-M   'P 1'
#
loop_
_entity.id
_entity.type
_entity.pdbx_description
1 polymer ?
#
loop_
_entity_poly.entity_id
_entity_poly.type
_entity_poly.pdbx_seq_one_letter_code
_entity_poly.pdbx_strand_id
1 'polypeptide(L)'
;MRRICAAHPAWAAITIGGTIADIMQSLPDDDPWRNCSARIGKMTTGSRPPVRDGARLPAGGRLGTWSSFVDTLGRPSEEDITLDPAYIPIATNLTPVAEAVLAFGAVGWEEASAAVAATTERGEITSAVDDLANLPGTATLVHAPVYTYGVPALRWASYRRRSYGTSPDDPWLAEALYRWSWRAGRILGGMSWDENMVSVRIEAERLDPIPDEHF
;
A
#
# COMPACT_ATOMS: atom_id res chain seq x y z
N MET A 1 15.72 6.80 5.80
CA MET A 1 14.49 6.09 6.18
C MET A 1 14.70 4.61 6.53
N ARG A 2 15.27 3.77 5.64
CA ARG A 2 15.54 2.34 5.92
C ARG A 2 16.16 2.06 7.29
N ARG A 3 17.19 2.84 7.69
CA ARG A 3 17.81 2.77 9.02
C ARG A 3 16.84 2.96 10.18
N ILE A 4 15.92 3.92 10.06
CA ILE A 4 14.89 4.20 11.09
C ILE A 4 13.90 3.03 11.16
N CYS A 5 13.45 2.52 10.00
CA CYS A 5 12.56 1.36 9.94
C CYS A 5 13.21 0.11 10.57
N ALA A 6 14.50 -0.09 10.34
CA ALA A 6 15.25 -1.20 10.92
C ALA A 6 15.43 -1.04 12.45
N ALA A 7 15.70 0.18 12.93
CA ALA A 7 15.87 0.46 14.35
C ALA A 7 14.56 0.45 15.14
N HIS A 8 13.43 0.80 14.50
CA HIS A 8 12.12 0.94 15.13
C HIS A 8 11.04 0.20 14.32
N PRO A 9 11.10 -1.14 14.19
CA PRO A 9 10.24 -1.90 13.28
C PRO A 9 8.75 -1.84 13.66
N ALA A 10 8.43 -1.84 14.95
CA ALA A 10 7.04 -1.71 15.41
C ALA A 10 6.43 -0.34 15.06
N TRP A 11 7.20 0.74 15.28
CA TRP A 11 6.78 2.09 14.91
C TRP A 11 6.62 2.22 13.39
N ALA A 12 7.55 1.65 12.62
CA ALA A 12 7.49 1.68 11.17
C ALA A 12 6.30 0.87 10.62
N ALA A 13 5.98 -0.27 11.24
CA ALA A 13 4.83 -1.07 10.88
C ALA A 13 3.51 -0.33 11.11
N ILE A 14 3.34 0.31 12.27
CA ILE A 14 2.16 1.12 12.55
C ILE A 14 2.06 2.33 11.62
N THR A 15 3.20 3.00 11.38
CA THR A 15 3.24 4.19 10.54
C THR A 15 2.85 3.87 9.09
N ILE A 16 3.49 2.85 8.51
CA ILE A 16 3.25 2.46 7.11
C ILE A 16 1.88 1.79 6.96
N GLY A 17 1.54 0.85 7.85
CA GLY A 17 0.27 0.14 7.81
C GLY A 17 -0.91 1.08 7.94
N GLY A 18 -0.85 2.00 8.90
CA GLY A 18 -1.88 3.03 9.06
C GLY A 18 -1.98 3.98 7.87
N THR A 19 -0.85 4.42 7.30
CA THR A 19 -0.87 5.28 6.10
C THR A 19 -1.51 4.56 4.90
N ILE A 20 -1.19 3.29 4.69
CA ILE A 20 -1.84 2.47 3.64
C ILE A 20 -3.34 2.37 3.94
N ALA A 21 -3.73 2.12 5.19
CA ALA A 21 -5.14 2.01 5.55
C ALA A 21 -5.92 3.31 5.29
N ASP A 22 -5.39 4.48 5.67
CA ASP A 22 -6.04 5.77 5.42
C ASP A 22 -6.23 6.03 3.91
N ILE A 23 -5.26 5.66 3.08
CA ILE A 23 -5.37 5.82 1.62
C ILE A 23 -6.38 4.84 1.04
N MET A 24 -6.36 3.58 1.48
CA MET A 24 -7.29 2.55 0.99
C MET A 24 -8.73 2.83 1.42
N GLN A 25 -8.93 3.38 2.62
CA GLN A 25 -10.25 3.73 3.13
C GLN A 25 -10.79 5.04 2.55
N SER A 26 -9.92 5.88 1.97
CA SER A 26 -10.35 7.09 1.24
C SER A 26 -10.66 6.85 -0.23
N LEU A 27 -10.52 5.62 -0.73
CA LEU A 27 -11.07 5.21 -2.03
C LEU A 27 -12.61 5.14 -1.97
N PRO A 28 -13.31 5.21 -3.13
CA PRO A 28 -14.76 5.04 -3.18
C PRO A 28 -15.21 3.72 -2.57
N ASP A 29 -16.43 3.68 -2.04
CA ASP A 29 -16.89 2.51 -1.27
C ASP A 29 -16.94 1.22 -2.09
N ASP A 30 -17.22 1.35 -3.38
CA ASP A 30 -17.32 0.31 -4.40
C ASP A 30 -15.99 0.00 -5.10
N ASP A 31 -14.90 0.69 -4.74
CA ASP A 31 -13.58 0.42 -5.32
C ASP A 31 -13.19 -1.06 -5.08
N PRO A 32 -12.79 -1.81 -6.13
CA PRO A 32 -12.46 -3.22 -6.00
C PRO A 32 -11.27 -3.49 -5.06
N TRP A 33 -10.38 -2.52 -4.88
CA TRP A 33 -9.25 -2.61 -3.96
C TRP A 33 -9.69 -2.62 -2.49
N ARG A 34 -10.83 -2.02 -2.15
CA ARG A 34 -11.42 -2.10 -0.79
C ARG A 34 -11.95 -3.49 -0.45
N ASN A 35 -12.20 -4.31 -1.47
CA ASN A 35 -12.87 -5.60 -1.34
C ASN A 35 -11.93 -6.79 -1.67
N CYS A 36 -10.62 -6.57 -1.59
CA CYS A 36 -9.62 -7.60 -1.88
C CYS A 36 -9.64 -8.76 -0.88
N SER A 37 -9.22 -9.94 -1.35
CA SER A 37 -8.86 -11.06 -0.47
C SER A 37 -7.36 -11.26 -0.47
N ALA A 38 -6.76 -11.49 0.70
CA ALA A 38 -5.31 -11.57 0.82
C ALA A 38 -4.84 -12.56 1.88
N ARG A 39 -3.58 -13.00 1.73
CA ARG A 39 -2.86 -13.83 2.69
C ARG A 39 -1.47 -13.27 2.91
N ILE A 40 -1.02 -13.24 4.17
CA ILE A 40 0.39 -13.06 4.53
C ILE A 40 0.76 -14.00 5.69
N GLY A 41 1.55 -15.03 5.39
CA GLY A 41 1.76 -16.17 6.28
C GLY A 41 0.44 -16.80 6.73
N LYS A 42 0.14 -16.66 8.03
CA LYS A 42 -1.09 -17.19 8.66
C LYS A 42 -2.26 -16.21 8.65
N MET A 43 -2.00 -14.92 8.42
CA MET A 43 -3.05 -13.91 8.38
C MET A 43 -3.79 -13.97 7.05
N THR A 44 -5.11 -13.82 7.09
CA THR A 44 -5.96 -13.78 5.90
C THR A 44 -7.05 -12.72 6.04
N THR A 45 -7.46 -12.13 4.93
CA THR A 45 -8.65 -11.27 4.83
C THR A 45 -9.42 -11.55 3.54
N GLY A 46 -10.66 -11.09 3.49
CA GLY A 46 -11.60 -11.28 2.38
C GLY A 46 -12.14 -12.71 2.26
N SER A 47 -13.03 -12.91 1.28
CA SER A 47 -13.80 -14.14 1.14
C SER A 47 -13.02 -15.31 0.51
N ARG A 48 -11.99 -15.03 -0.30
CA ARG A 48 -11.24 -16.03 -1.07
C ARG A 48 -9.73 -15.72 -1.11
N PRO A 49 -9.04 -15.75 0.05
CA PRO A 49 -7.62 -15.45 0.10
C PRO A 49 -6.80 -16.46 -0.74
N PRO A 50 -5.68 -16.03 -1.36
CA PRO A 50 -4.80 -16.95 -2.08
C PRO A 50 -4.19 -18.01 -1.15
N VAL A 51 -3.71 -19.11 -1.74
CA VAL A 51 -3.09 -20.23 -1.00
C VAL A 51 -1.74 -19.84 -0.39
N ARG A 52 -0.98 -18.99 -1.09
CA ARG A 52 0.29 -18.41 -0.66
C ARG A 52 0.12 -16.90 -0.44
N ASP A 53 1.15 -16.25 0.08
CA ASP A 53 1.18 -14.80 0.20
C ASP A 53 0.81 -14.13 -1.12
N GLY A 54 0.03 -13.05 -1.05
CA GLY A 54 -0.54 -12.39 -2.21
C GLY A 54 -1.89 -11.76 -1.92
N ALA A 55 -2.43 -11.06 -2.92
CA ALA A 55 -3.80 -10.57 -2.89
C ALA A 55 -4.52 -10.75 -4.22
N ARG A 56 -5.86 -10.82 -4.13
CA ARG A 56 -6.77 -10.96 -5.26
C ARG A 56 -7.85 -9.89 -5.21
N LEU A 57 -8.12 -9.30 -6.36
CA LEU A 57 -9.30 -8.48 -6.60
C LEU A 57 -10.58 -9.33 -6.49
N PRO A 58 -11.77 -8.73 -6.27
CA PRO A 58 -13.04 -9.45 -6.24
C PRO A 58 -13.30 -10.33 -7.46
N ALA A 59 -12.88 -9.87 -8.65
CA ALA A 59 -12.97 -10.61 -9.91
C ALA A 59 -12.00 -11.82 -10.00
N GLY A 60 -11.16 -12.05 -8.99
CA GLY A 60 -10.22 -13.17 -8.89
C GLY A 60 -8.83 -12.91 -9.46
N GLY A 61 -8.67 -11.81 -10.21
CA GLY A 61 -7.39 -11.32 -10.73
C GLY A 61 -6.40 -11.00 -9.60
N ARG A 62 -5.10 -11.10 -9.89
CA ARG A 62 -4.03 -10.72 -8.97
C ARG A 62 -4.04 -9.21 -8.77
N LEU A 63 -3.96 -8.75 -7.52
CA LEU A 63 -3.65 -7.35 -7.19
C LEU A 63 -2.15 -7.11 -7.42
N GLY A 64 -1.72 -5.90 -7.76
CA GLY A 64 -0.29 -5.59 -7.87
C GLY A 64 0.31 -5.76 -9.27
N THR A 65 -0.54 -5.91 -10.29
CA THR A 65 -0.17 -5.84 -11.72
C THR A 65 -0.91 -4.70 -12.42
N TRP A 66 -0.39 -4.21 -13.55
CA TRP A 66 -1.00 -3.06 -14.27
C TRP A 66 -2.50 -3.23 -14.52
N SER A 67 -2.97 -4.47 -14.70
CA SER A 67 -4.38 -4.81 -14.87
C SER A 67 -5.28 -4.40 -13.69
N SER A 68 -4.69 -4.16 -12.52
CA SER A 68 -5.40 -3.69 -11.31
C SER A 68 -5.86 -2.24 -11.41
N PHE A 69 -5.44 -1.51 -12.45
CA PHE A 69 -5.78 -0.12 -12.70
C PHE A 69 -6.70 0.09 -13.89
N VAL A 70 -7.04 -0.98 -14.63
CA VAL A 70 -7.77 -0.86 -15.90
C VAL A 70 -9.14 -0.21 -15.74
N ASP A 71 -9.77 -0.44 -14.59
CA ASP A 71 -11.04 0.16 -14.19
C ASP A 71 -10.96 1.66 -13.86
N THR A 72 -9.77 2.25 -13.81
CA THR A 72 -9.58 3.70 -13.57
C THR A 72 -8.80 4.40 -14.69
N LEU A 73 -7.87 3.70 -15.32
CA LEU A 73 -6.99 4.25 -16.36
C LEU A 73 -7.34 3.77 -17.78
N GLY A 74 -8.28 2.83 -17.93
CA GLY A 74 -8.57 2.18 -19.20
C GLY A 74 -7.56 1.07 -19.53
N ARG A 75 -7.43 0.67 -20.80
CA ARG A 75 -6.36 -0.24 -21.22
C ARG A 75 -5.10 0.56 -21.57
N PRO A 76 -3.89 0.04 -21.30
CA PRO A 76 -2.66 0.66 -21.78
C PRO A 76 -2.71 0.90 -23.29
N SER A 77 -2.18 2.04 -23.73
CA SER A 77 -2.08 2.38 -25.15
C SER A 77 -0.91 1.66 -25.82
N GLU A 78 0.12 1.34 -25.04
CA GLU A 78 1.32 0.61 -25.46
C GLU A 78 1.31 -0.83 -24.92
N GLU A 79 1.86 -1.77 -25.69
CA GLU A 79 2.07 -3.15 -25.21
C GLU A 79 3.11 -3.21 -24.08
N ASP A 80 4.16 -2.38 -24.18
CA ASP A 80 5.16 -2.20 -23.14
C ASP A 80 4.73 -1.08 -22.18
N ILE A 81 4.24 -1.48 -21.01
CA ILE A 81 3.78 -0.56 -19.95
C ILE A 81 4.87 0.38 -19.42
N THR A 82 6.15 0.09 -19.69
CA THR A 82 7.26 1.00 -19.30
C THR A 82 7.36 2.22 -20.21
N LEU A 83 6.69 2.20 -21.37
CA LEU A 83 6.63 3.30 -22.32
C LEU A 83 5.33 4.11 -22.20
N ASP A 84 4.30 3.55 -21.57
CA ASP A 84 3.01 4.24 -21.36
C ASP A 84 3.08 5.19 -20.14
N PRO A 85 2.98 6.52 -20.33
CA PRO A 85 3.10 7.49 -19.24
C PRO A 85 2.07 7.31 -18.12
N ALA A 86 0.89 6.76 -18.43
CA ALA A 86 -0.15 6.48 -17.44
C ALA A 86 0.15 5.23 -16.60
N TYR A 87 1.08 4.37 -17.04
CA TYR A 87 1.42 3.12 -16.34
C TYR A 87 2.85 3.07 -15.81
N ILE A 88 3.76 3.94 -16.26
CA ILE A 88 5.16 4.02 -15.77
C ILE A 88 5.26 3.94 -14.22
N PRO A 89 4.46 4.67 -13.43
CA PRO A 89 4.55 4.63 -11.97
C PRO A 89 4.31 3.24 -11.35
N ILE A 90 3.61 2.38 -12.07
CA ILE A 90 3.21 1.02 -11.68
C ILE A 90 3.78 -0.06 -12.60
N ALA A 91 4.71 0.28 -13.50
CA ALA A 91 5.32 -0.66 -14.42
C ALA A 91 6.05 -1.81 -13.69
N THR A 92 6.60 -1.52 -12.50
CA THR A 92 7.09 -2.56 -11.60
C THR A 92 5.94 -3.14 -10.77
N ASN A 93 5.58 -4.39 -11.07
CA ASN A 93 4.61 -5.16 -10.31
C ASN A 93 5.00 -5.27 -8.83
N LEU A 94 3.99 -5.42 -7.97
CA LEU A 94 4.20 -5.76 -6.57
C LEU A 94 4.69 -7.21 -6.43
N THR A 95 5.47 -7.44 -5.37
CA THR A 95 5.71 -8.80 -4.88
C THR A 95 4.47 -9.30 -4.14
N PRO A 96 4.22 -10.62 -4.06
CA PRO A 96 3.03 -11.13 -3.39
C PRO A 96 2.89 -10.68 -1.92
N VAL A 97 4.01 -10.49 -1.21
CA VAL A 97 3.99 -9.94 0.16
C VAL A 97 3.51 -8.49 0.17
N ALA A 98 3.96 -7.64 -0.76
CA ALA A 98 3.51 -6.25 -0.85
C ALA A 98 2.04 -6.14 -1.30
N GLU A 99 1.58 -7.05 -2.16
CA GLU A 99 0.15 -7.15 -2.52
C GLU A 99 -0.72 -7.43 -1.30
N ALA A 100 -0.29 -8.37 -0.46
CA ALA A 100 -1.01 -8.70 0.75
C ALA A 100 -1.06 -7.51 1.71
N VAL A 101 0.08 -6.85 1.95
CA VAL A 101 0.16 -5.63 2.77
C VAL A 101 -0.81 -4.56 2.28
N LEU A 102 -0.85 -4.31 0.96
CA LEU A 102 -1.77 -3.36 0.35
C LEU A 102 -3.24 -3.72 0.62
N ALA A 103 -3.61 -4.98 0.41
CA ALA A 103 -4.98 -5.45 0.60
C ALA A 103 -5.44 -5.43 2.07
N PHE A 104 -4.54 -5.67 3.04
CA PHE A 104 -4.88 -5.50 4.46
C PHE A 104 -5.18 -4.05 4.83
N GLY A 105 -4.65 -3.08 4.06
CA GLY A 105 -5.02 -1.67 4.18
C GLY A 105 -6.52 -1.40 4.10
N ALA A 106 -7.24 -2.16 3.28
CA ALA A 106 -8.69 -2.00 3.13
C ALA A 106 -9.49 -2.38 4.38
N VAL A 107 -8.94 -3.25 5.23
CA VAL A 107 -9.63 -3.74 6.44
C VAL A 107 -9.60 -2.69 7.54
N GLY A 108 -8.44 -2.09 7.75
CA GLY A 108 -8.18 -1.29 8.94
C GLY A 108 -6.70 -1.10 9.19
N TRP A 109 -6.37 -0.07 9.95
CA TRP A 109 -4.99 0.25 10.27
C TRP A 109 -4.35 -0.83 11.16
N GLU A 110 -5.10 -1.50 12.03
CA GLU A 110 -4.56 -2.53 12.92
C GLU A 110 -4.08 -3.74 12.12
N GLU A 111 -4.93 -4.24 11.23
CA GLU A 111 -4.64 -5.37 10.35
C GLU A 111 -3.55 -5.02 9.34
N ALA A 112 -3.59 -3.81 8.78
CA ALA A 112 -2.53 -3.32 7.90
C ALA A 112 -1.19 -3.23 8.62
N SER A 113 -1.16 -2.72 9.86
CA SER A 113 0.05 -2.64 10.68
C SER A 113 0.58 -4.02 11.04
N ALA A 114 -0.31 -4.95 11.38
CA ALA A 114 0.06 -6.34 11.64
C ALA A 114 0.60 -7.04 10.37
N ALA A 115 0.02 -6.77 9.20
CA ALA A 115 0.52 -7.29 7.93
C ALA A 115 1.91 -6.74 7.59
N VAL A 116 2.14 -5.43 7.80
CA VAL A 116 3.47 -4.83 7.65
C VAL A 116 4.47 -5.42 8.64
N ALA A 117 4.08 -5.64 9.89
CA ALA A 117 4.94 -6.28 10.89
C ALA A 117 5.31 -7.72 10.48
N ALA A 118 4.35 -8.47 9.91
CA ALA A 118 4.55 -9.84 9.46
C ALA A 118 5.57 -9.98 8.31
N THR A 119 5.96 -8.88 7.63
CA THR A 119 6.99 -8.93 6.60
C THR A 119 8.39 -9.17 7.16
N THR A 120 8.62 -8.84 8.44
CA THR A 120 9.91 -9.05 9.11
C THR A 120 10.33 -10.52 9.12
N GLU A 121 9.37 -11.44 9.17
CA GLU A 121 9.59 -12.89 9.17
C GLU A 121 9.83 -13.48 7.77
N ARG A 122 9.71 -12.70 6.69
CA ARG A 122 9.70 -13.19 5.29
C ARG A 122 11.04 -13.05 4.59
N GLY A 123 12.02 -12.38 5.22
CA GLY A 123 13.33 -12.13 4.62
C GLY A 123 13.24 -11.26 3.36
N GLU A 124 14.32 -11.22 2.57
CA GLU A 124 14.37 -10.46 1.32
C GLU A 124 13.81 -11.28 0.14
N ILE A 125 12.97 -10.63 -0.67
CA ILE A 125 12.94 -10.88 -2.11
C ILE A 125 13.47 -9.59 -2.71
N THR A 126 14.61 -9.65 -3.41
CA THR A 126 15.26 -8.49 -4.02
C THR A 126 14.23 -7.70 -4.83
N SER A 127 13.91 -6.49 -4.39
CA SER A 127 13.26 -5.52 -5.27
C SER A 127 14.33 -4.97 -6.21
N ALA A 128 13.95 -4.45 -7.38
CA ALA A 128 14.89 -3.73 -8.26
C ALA A 128 15.58 -2.54 -7.55
N VAL A 129 15.01 -2.05 -6.44
CA VAL A 129 15.61 -1.03 -5.57
C VAL A 129 16.74 -1.61 -4.70
N ASP A 130 16.68 -2.91 -4.37
CA ASP A 130 17.75 -3.63 -3.68
C ASP A 130 18.86 -4.07 -4.64
N ASP A 131 18.58 -4.26 -5.93
CA ASP A 131 19.62 -4.53 -6.93
C ASP A 131 20.57 -3.33 -7.12
N LEU A 132 20.05 -2.10 -7.00
CA LEU A 132 20.86 -0.87 -6.95
C LEU A 132 21.74 -0.77 -5.68
N ALA A 133 21.41 -1.51 -4.62
CA ALA A 133 22.18 -1.55 -3.38
C ALA A 133 23.49 -2.34 -3.50
N ASN A 134 23.58 -3.24 -4.49
CA ASN A 134 24.71 -4.13 -4.71
C ASN A 134 25.77 -3.55 -5.65
N LEU A 135 25.63 -2.27 -6.05
CA LEU A 135 26.68 -1.59 -6.81
C LEU A 135 27.94 -1.40 -5.93
N PRO A 136 29.14 -1.65 -6.45
CA PRO A 136 30.38 -1.41 -5.72
C PRO A 136 30.49 0.07 -5.34
N GLY A 137 30.60 0.37 -4.04
CA GLY A 137 30.78 1.73 -3.52
C GLY A 137 29.51 2.43 -3.01
N THR A 138 28.33 1.84 -3.20
CA THR A 138 27.11 2.24 -2.47
C THR A 138 27.11 1.60 -1.08
N ALA A 139 26.90 2.41 -0.04
CA ALA A 139 26.78 1.94 1.33
C ALA A 139 25.77 0.79 1.39
N THR A 140 26.16 -0.35 1.98
CA THR A 140 25.31 -1.52 2.18
C THR A 140 23.97 -1.04 2.74
N LEU A 141 22.89 -1.17 1.96
CA LEU A 141 21.57 -0.70 2.40
C LEU A 141 21.20 -1.46 3.67
N VAL A 142 20.79 -0.73 4.70
CA VAL A 142 20.35 -1.35 5.95
C VAL A 142 19.07 -2.14 5.69
N HIS A 143 19.13 -3.44 5.98
CA HIS A 143 18.02 -4.38 5.84
C HIS A 143 16.81 -3.90 6.64
N ALA A 144 15.68 -3.73 5.95
CA ALA A 144 14.42 -3.28 6.55
C ALA A 144 13.23 -3.86 5.75
N PRO A 145 12.78 -5.10 6.03
CA PRO A 145 11.67 -5.74 5.31
C PRO A 145 10.38 -4.90 5.29
N VAL A 146 10.11 -4.20 6.39
CA VAL A 146 9.01 -3.24 6.51
C VAL A 146 9.09 -2.17 5.41
N TYR A 147 10.30 -1.69 5.08
CA TYR A 147 10.52 -0.75 3.98
C TYR A 147 10.42 -1.44 2.62
N THR A 148 11.04 -2.62 2.46
CA THR A 148 11.09 -3.38 1.20
C THR A 148 9.70 -3.71 0.67
N TYR A 149 8.75 -4.08 1.54
CA TYR A 149 7.40 -4.45 1.13
C TYR A 149 6.39 -3.31 1.32
N GLY A 150 6.55 -2.50 2.36
CA GLY A 150 5.62 -1.41 2.68
C GLY A 150 5.68 -0.23 1.72
N VAL A 151 6.88 0.16 1.25
CA VAL A 151 7.02 1.31 0.34
C VAL A 151 6.45 1.03 -1.06
N PRO A 152 6.67 -0.14 -1.69
CA PRO A 152 5.98 -0.48 -2.93
C PRO A 152 4.46 -0.48 -2.79
N ALA A 153 3.93 -1.01 -1.67
CA ALA A 153 2.49 -0.99 -1.38
C ALA A 153 1.97 0.45 -1.24
N LEU A 154 2.66 1.32 -0.50
CA LEU A 154 2.33 2.74 -0.40
C LEU A 154 2.33 3.44 -1.76
N ARG A 155 3.34 3.18 -2.60
CA ARG A 155 3.40 3.72 -3.97
C ARG A 155 2.15 3.33 -4.76
N TRP A 156 1.77 2.06 -4.70
CA TRP A 156 0.57 1.55 -5.40
C TRP A 156 -0.72 2.16 -4.87
N ALA A 157 -0.90 2.22 -3.54
CA ALA A 157 -2.07 2.86 -2.92
C ALA A 157 -2.18 4.34 -3.31
N SER A 158 -1.06 5.06 -3.26
CA SER A 158 -0.99 6.48 -3.62
C SER A 158 -1.36 6.69 -5.09
N TYR A 159 -0.85 5.82 -5.98
CA TYR A 159 -1.16 5.92 -7.40
C TYR A 159 -2.62 5.57 -7.69
N ARG A 160 -3.20 4.61 -6.97
CA ARG A 160 -4.62 4.27 -7.07
C ARG A 160 -5.52 5.43 -6.67
N ARG A 161 -5.21 6.13 -5.58
CA ARG A 161 -5.94 7.33 -5.22
C ARG A 161 -5.85 8.39 -6.33
N ARG A 162 -4.67 8.58 -6.91
CA ARG A 162 -4.45 9.52 -8.01
C ARG A 162 -5.18 9.17 -9.32
N SER A 163 -5.44 7.89 -9.58
CA SER A 163 -6.16 7.51 -10.80
C SER A 163 -7.62 7.95 -10.80
N TYR A 164 -8.17 8.39 -9.66
CA TYR A 164 -9.46 9.08 -9.54
C TYR A 164 -9.40 10.58 -9.86
N GLY A 165 -8.29 11.08 -10.41
CA GLY A 165 -8.16 12.47 -10.84
C GLY A 165 -7.86 13.46 -9.71
N THR A 166 -7.38 12.99 -8.55
CA THR A 166 -6.86 13.90 -7.52
C THR A 166 -5.69 14.72 -8.06
N SER A 167 -5.48 15.92 -7.49
CA SER A 167 -4.34 16.77 -7.84
C SER A 167 -3.01 15.99 -7.82
N PRO A 168 -2.06 16.28 -8.75
CA PRO A 168 -0.68 15.77 -8.66
C PRO A 168 -0.03 16.06 -7.30
N ASP A 169 -0.46 17.16 -6.67
CA ASP A 169 -0.04 17.62 -5.35
C ASP A 169 -0.96 17.12 -4.22
N ASP A 170 -1.67 15.99 -4.40
CA ASP A 170 -2.56 15.40 -3.38
C ASP A 170 -1.87 15.39 -2.00
N PRO A 171 -2.26 16.30 -1.07
CA PRO A 171 -1.58 16.46 0.20
C PRO A 171 -1.92 15.31 1.15
N TRP A 172 -2.95 14.52 0.85
CA TRP A 172 -3.46 13.47 1.73
C TRP A 172 -2.39 12.44 2.06
N LEU A 173 -1.56 12.06 1.10
CA LEU A 173 -0.47 11.12 1.34
C LEU A 173 0.52 11.65 2.39
N ALA A 174 0.93 12.90 2.26
CA ALA A 174 1.87 13.53 3.19
C ALA A 174 1.24 13.75 4.56
N GLU A 175 -0.04 14.17 4.60
CA GLU A 175 -0.79 14.31 5.84
C GLU A 175 -0.93 12.96 6.55
N ALA A 176 -1.42 11.92 5.87
CA ALA A 176 -1.61 10.60 6.43
C ALA A 176 -0.30 10.07 7.02
N LEU A 177 0.81 10.15 6.27
CA LEU A 177 2.12 9.74 6.75
C LEU A 177 2.56 10.53 7.98
N TYR A 178 2.39 11.87 7.98
CA TYR A 178 2.72 12.71 9.12
C TYR A 178 1.91 12.32 10.36
N ARG A 179 0.59 12.19 10.23
CA ARG A 179 -0.29 11.81 11.36
C ARG A 179 0.08 10.44 11.91
N TRP A 180 0.29 9.46 11.03
CA TRP A 180 0.64 8.10 11.43
C TRP A 180 2.01 8.00 12.08
N SER A 181 2.98 8.81 11.64
CA SER A 181 4.30 8.88 12.26
C SER A 181 4.22 9.32 13.73
N TRP A 182 3.34 10.27 14.04
CA TRP A 182 3.11 10.74 15.40
C TRP A 182 2.22 9.79 16.21
N ARG A 183 1.13 9.31 15.59
CA ARG A 183 0.18 8.36 16.20
C ARG A 183 0.85 7.06 16.61
N ALA A 184 1.74 6.52 15.77
CA ALA A 184 2.50 5.31 16.09
C ALA A 184 3.31 5.44 17.40
N GLY A 185 3.92 6.61 17.65
CA GLY A 185 4.61 6.87 18.90
C GLY A 185 3.69 6.85 20.12
N ARG A 186 2.47 7.39 19.98
CA ARG A 186 1.46 7.40 21.06
C ARG A 186 0.91 6.01 21.36
N ILE A 187 0.60 5.23 20.32
CA ILE A 187 0.12 3.84 20.45
C ILE A 187 1.16 3.00 21.18
N LEU A 188 2.43 3.06 20.77
CA LEU A 188 3.51 2.33 21.43
C LEU A 188 3.78 2.80 22.86
N GLY A 189 3.50 4.06 23.16
CA GLY A 189 3.54 4.62 24.51
C GLY A 189 2.32 4.30 25.38
N GLY A 190 1.34 3.54 24.87
CA GLY A 190 0.10 3.20 25.59
C GLY A 190 -0.84 4.39 25.82
N MET A 191 -0.71 5.46 25.04
CA MET A 191 -1.56 6.64 25.16
C MET A 191 -2.87 6.45 24.42
N SER A 192 -3.99 6.85 25.03
CA SER A 192 -5.29 6.86 24.37
C SER A 192 -5.31 7.81 23.18
N TRP A 193 -6.03 7.41 22.13
CA TRP A 193 -6.22 8.17 20.91
C TRP A 193 -7.71 8.25 20.58
N ASP A 194 -8.16 9.38 20.02
CA ASP A 194 -9.53 9.53 19.56
C ASP A 194 -9.64 9.00 18.12
N GLU A 195 -10.18 7.80 17.99
CA GLU A 195 -10.41 7.13 16.70
C GLU A 195 -11.40 7.91 15.81
N ASN A 196 -12.40 8.57 16.41
CA ASN A 196 -13.44 9.26 15.65
C ASN A 196 -12.87 10.43 14.83
N MET A 197 -11.87 11.13 15.37
CA MET A 197 -11.18 12.21 14.65
C MET A 197 -10.50 11.73 13.36
N VAL A 198 -10.07 10.47 13.32
CA VAL A 198 -9.43 9.87 12.13
C VAL A 198 -10.49 9.46 11.13
N SER A 199 -11.53 8.74 11.57
CA SER A 199 -12.62 8.31 10.70
C SER A 199 -13.32 9.49 10.02
N VAL A 200 -13.60 10.58 10.75
CA VAL A 200 -14.21 11.79 10.18
C VAL A 200 -13.35 12.41 9.08
N ARG A 201 -12.01 12.39 9.23
CA ARG A 201 -11.11 12.92 8.21
C ARG A 201 -10.99 12.00 6.99
N ILE A 202 -10.92 10.69 7.21
CA ILE A 202 -10.92 9.73 6.08
C ILE A 202 -12.20 9.89 5.28
N GLU A 203 -13.35 10.06 5.94
CA GLU A 203 -14.63 10.29 5.28
C GLU A 203 -14.65 11.60 4.49
N ALA A 204 -14.11 12.69 5.07
CA ALA A 204 -14.00 13.97 4.37
C ALA A 204 -13.11 13.92 3.13
N GLU A 205 -12.19 12.95 3.07
CA GLU A 205 -11.23 12.75 1.98
C GLU A 205 -11.60 11.60 1.06
N ARG A 206 -12.79 10.99 1.26
CA ARG A 206 -13.30 9.92 0.42
C ARG A 206 -13.56 10.45 -0.99
N LEU A 207 -13.08 9.70 -1.97
CA LEU A 207 -13.24 10.03 -3.38
C LEU A 207 -14.61 9.58 -3.89
N ASP A 208 -15.08 10.29 -4.91
CA ASP A 208 -16.26 9.89 -5.67
C ASP A 208 -15.90 8.77 -6.68
N PRO A 209 -16.84 7.85 -6.98
CA PRO A 209 -16.67 6.88 -8.07
C PRO A 209 -16.45 7.57 -9.42
N ILE A 210 -15.69 6.92 -10.32
CA ILE A 210 -15.55 7.41 -11.70
C ILE A 210 -16.89 7.16 -12.43
N PRO A 211 -17.50 8.17 -13.07
CA PRO A 211 -18.73 7.98 -13.85
C PRO A 211 -18.53 6.97 -14.99
N ASP A 212 -19.51 6.09 -15.20
CA ASP A 212 -19.51 5.06 -16.26
C ASP A 212 -19.31 5.63 -17.67
N GLU A 213 -19.58 6.92 -17.89
CA GLU A 213 -19.47 7.61 -19.18
C GLU A 213 -18.02 7.80 -19.68
N HIS A 214 -17.01 7.52 -18.84
CA HIS A 214 -15.59 7.74 -19.15
C HIS A 214 -14.85 6.51 -19.73
N PHE A 215 -15.52 5.37 -19.92
CA PHE A 215 -14.92 4.12 -20.41
C PHE A 215 -15.52 3.60 -21.72
#